data_AF-J8PYG4-F1
#
_entry.id   AF-J8PYG4-F1
#
_cell.length_a   1.000
_cell.length_b   1.000
_cell.length_c   1.000
_cell.angle_alpha   90.00
_cell.angle_beta   90.00
_cell.angle_gamma   90.00
#
_symmetry.space_group_name_H-M   'P 1'
#
loop_
_entity.id
_entity.type
_entity.pdbx_description
1 polymer ?
#
loop_
_entity_poly.entity_id
_entity_poly.type
_entity_poly.pdbx_seq_one_letter_code
_entity_poly.pdbx_strand_id
1 'polypeptide(L)'
;MVVCSVHLWGSNGKPSLISVESVALVWFIESCDQEEPKNMVKGLQMVFSNNTDLSPDGKLPVLILDDGMKISGYVNIVHFLERNRHTSTHEESKNDGGILASVGKEDRLLEYALLNFIDVEMSKLTDYQLYLNTKNYNEYTKKLFSKLLYFPMWYNTPLQLRSQARENCQDIIGSIILEDDEEFEESKALESASQLAQSKTFKIAHENNIKNKQDLQQVKFDLQFDNRLQKCIKSWLDVRKKLDQPVIVSCDTLFYANLYIQLNLPGGNRIRSKLEQTFGGEFVNNTSNKIDKLVQGSADNLEQRDARFKEQGNVVMTLYNLACKYI
;
A
#
# COMPACT_ATOMS: atom_id res chain seq x y z
N MET A 1 26.48 -16.85 -1.21
CA MET A 1 25.78 -15.56 -1.30
C MET A 1 24.48 -15.86 -1.99
N VAL A 2 23.34 -15.67 -1.32
CA VAL A 2 22.03 -15.87 -1.95
C VAL A 2 21.79 -14.62 -2.77
N VAL A 3 21.91 -14.71 -4.10
CA VAL A 3 21.45 -13.61 -4.95
C VAL A 3 19.94 -13.72 -4.95
N CYS A 4 19.27 -12.61 -4.70
CA CYS A 4 17.81 -12.60 -4.71
C CYS A 4 17.35 -11.28 -5.31
N SER A 5 16.17 -11.29 -5.92
CA SER A 5 15.57 -10.08 -6.47
C SER A 5 14.22 -9.80 -5.86
N VAL A 6 14.05 -8.56 -5.40
CA VAL A 6 12.77 -8.04 -4.91
C VAL A 6 12.11 -7.25 -6.03
N HIS A 7 10.89 -7.65 -6.37
CA HIS A 7 10.08 -7.06 -7.41
C HIS A 7 9.00 -6.16 -6.79
N LEU A 8 8.99 -4.89 -7.19
CA LEU A 8 8.18 -3.83 -6.58
C LEU A 8 7.32 -3.07 -7.60
N TRP A 9 6.33 -2.33 -7.09
CA TRP A 9 5.68 -1.24 -7.82
C TRP A 9 6.49 0.05 -7.73
N GLY A 10 6.83 0.64 -8.87
CA GLY A 10 7.61 1.87 -8.91
C GLY A 10 8.08 2.28 -10.29
N SER A 11 8.68 3.46 -10.38
CA SER A 11 9.23 3.98 -11.63
C SER A 11 10.37 4.94 -11.31
N ASN A 12 11.35 5.06 -12.21
CA ASN A 12 12.48 5.98 -12.06
C ASN A 12 13.25 5.80 -10.73
N GLY A 13 13.44 4.54 -10.32
CA GLY A 13 14.18 4.19 -9.11
C GLY A 13 13.47 4.50 -7.79
N LYS A 14 12.16 4.84 -7.84
CA LYS A 14 11.35 5.16 -6.65
C LYS A 14 10.10 4.28 -6.57
N PRO A 15 9.68 3.87 -5.35
CA PRO A 15 8.44 3.13 -5.17
C PRO A 15 7.23 3.99 -5.50
N SER A 16 6.18 3.36 -6.02
CA SER A 16 4.94 4.04 -6.38
C SER A 16 3.96 4.09 -5.21
N LEU A 17 3.18 5.17 -5.09
CA LEU A 17 2.20 5.36 -4.01
C LEU A 17 1.02 4.38 -4.07
N ILE A 18 0.87 3.60 -5.15
CA ILE A 18 -0.19 2.58 -5.26
C ILE A 18 0.06 1.32 -4.42
N SER A 19 1.27 1.14 -3.89
CA SER A 19 1.62 -0.03 -3.07
C SER A 19 2.35 0.42 -1.82
N VAL A 20 1.62 0.42 -0.71
CA VAL A 20 2.15 0.71 0.63
C VAL A 20 3.30 -0.22 0.97
N GLU A 21 3.12 -1.51 0.71
CA GLU A 21 4.12 -2.52 0.99
C GLU A 21 5.41 -2.34 0.19
N SER A 22 5.31 -1.89 -1.08
CA SER A 22 6.50 -1.56 -1.88
C SER A 22 7.25 -0.37 -1.30
N VAL A 23 6.55 0.68 -0.86
CA VAL A 23 7.16 1.84 -0.20
C VAL A 23 7.82 1.43 1.12
N ALA A 24 7.12 0.66 1.95
CA ALA A 24 7.65 0.18 3.23
C ALA A 24 8.89 -0.71 3.05
N LEU A 25 8.90 -1.57 2.03
CA LEU A 25 10.05 -2.46 1.77
C LEU A 25 11.28 -1.69 1.31
N VAL A 26 11.11 -0.64 0.49
CA VAL A 26 12.22 0.26 0.12
C VAL A 26 12.81 0.91 1.37
N TRP A 27 11.97 1.51 2.21
CA TRP A 27 12.44 2.16 3.44
C TRP A 27 13.08 1.18 4.42
N PHE A 28 12.57 -0.04 4.51
CA PHE A 28 13.16 -1.10 5.33
C PHE A 28 14.57 -1.45 4.86
N ILE A 29 14.76 -1.65 3.56
CA ILE A 29 16.07 -1.96 2.97
C ILE A 29 17.03 -0.76 3.14
N GLU A 30 16.56 0.46 2.89
CA GLU A 30 17.35 1.69 3.09
C GLU A 30 17.77 1.88 4.54
N SER A 31 16.94 1.48 5.51
CA SER A 31 17.25 1.60 6.94
C SER A 31 18.25 0.54 7.44
N CYS A 32 18.64 -0.43 6.60
CA CYS A 32 19.62 -1.47 6.92
C CYS A 32 21.08 -0.97 6.74
N ASP A 33 21.44 0.11 7.45
CA ASP A 33 22.73 0.80 7.29
C ASP A 33 23.91 0.18 8.06
N GLN A 34 23.63 -0.54 9.14
CA GLN A 34 24.64 -1.13 10.05
C GLN A 34 25.15 -2.48 9.52
N GLU A 35 26.36 -2.92 9.90
CA GLU A 35 26.98 -4.15 9.36
C GLU A 35 26.08 -5.39 9.44
N GLU A 36 25.42 -5.61 10.59
CA GLU A 36 24.51 -6.74 10.83
C GLU A 36 23.24 -6.68 9.94
N PRO A 37 22.42 -5.61 9.96
CA PRO A 37 21.33 -5.40 9.00
C PRO A 37 21.76 -5.40 7.53
N LYS A 38 22.93 -4.84 7.22
CA LYS A 38 23.45 -4.75 5.86
C LYS A 38 23.78 -6.13 5.30
N ASN A 39 24.28 -7.04 6.13
CA ASN A 39 24.51 -8.44 5.74
C ASN A 39 23.20 -9.18 5.39
N MET A 40 22.07 -8.81 5.99
CA MET A 40 20.75 -9.39 5.71
C MET A 40 20.24 -9.01 4.31
N VAL A 41 20.56 -7.81 3.83
CA VAL A 41 20.13 -7.29 2.52
C VAL A 41 21.25 -7.33 1.46
N LYS A 42 22.42 -7.87 1.81
CA LYS A 42 23.58 -7.92 0.91
C LYS A 42 23.33 -8.89 -0.26
N GLY A 43 23.41 -8.38 -1.49
CA GLY A 43 23.12 -9.15 -2.71
C GLY A 43 21.63 -9.23 -3.08
N LEU A 44 20.78 -8.45 -2.38
CA LEU A 44 19.39 -8.25 -2.74
C LEU A 44 19.27 -7.18 -3.81
N GLN A 45 18.74 -7.57 -4.97
CA GLN A 45 18.57 -6.69 -6.12
C GLN A 45 17.14 -6.14 -6.15
N MET A 46 17.00 -4.83 -6.14
CA MET A 46 15.70 -4.18 -6.26
C MET A 46 15.31 -3.99 -7.73
N VAL A 47 14.09 -4.41 -8.07
CA VAL A 47 13.58 -4.40 -9.45
C VAL A 47 12.17 -3.81 -9.48
N PHE A 48 12.03 -2.64 -10.10
CA PHE A 48 10.72 -2.04 -10.36
C PHE A 48 10.09 -2.65 -11.61
N SER A 49 9.64 -3.90 -11.49
CA SER A 49 9.10 -4.68 -12.61
C SER A 49 7.65 -4.34 -12.96
N ASN A 50 6.86 -3.82 -12.02
CA ASN A 50 5.43 -3.49 -12.19
C ASN A 50 4.59 -4.64 -12.79
N ASN A 51 5.03 -5.90 -12.59
CA ASN A 51 4.39 -7.07 -13.17
C ASN A 51 4.00 -8.07 -12.08
N THR A 52 2.70 -8.20 -11.83
CA THR A 52 2.15 -9.09 -10.81
C THR A 52 2.19 -10.57 -11.21
N ASP A 53 2.41 -10.90 -12.49
CA ASP A 53 2.53 -12.30 -12.93
C ASP A 53 3.74 -13.03 -12.33
N LEU A 54 4.72 -12.28 -11.84
CA LEU A 54 5.89 -12.85 -11.17
C LEU A 54 5.54 -13.41 -9.80
N SER A 55 4.47 -12.91 -9.18
CA SER A 55 4.07 -13.26 -7.82
C SER A 55 3.09 -14.45 -7.79
N PRO A 56 3.23 -15.38 -6.83
CA PRO A 56 2.31 -16.52 -6.71
C PRO A 56 0.86 -16.10 -6.40
N ASP A 57 0.66 -14.99 -5.71
CA ASP A 57 -0.66 -14.48 -5.30
C ASP A 57 -1.13 -13.27 -6.12
N GLY A 58 -0.39 -12.91 -7.17
CA GLY A 58 -0.70 -11.75 -8.01
C GLY A 58 -0.51 -10.40 -7.31
N LYS A 59 0.25 -10.34 -6.21
CA LYS A 59 0.57 -9.10 -5.49
C LYS A 59 2.05 -8.77 -5.56
N LEU A 60 2.38 -7.49 -5.47
CA LEU A 60 3.75 -7.01 -5.26
C LEU A 60 3.75 -6.22 -3.94
N PRO A 61 4.78 -6.36 -3.10
CA PRO A 61 6.14 -6.87 -3.39
C PRO A 61 6.26 -8.39 -3.42
N VAL A 62 7.21 -8.91 -4.22
CA VAL A 62 7.62 -10.33 -4.19
C VAL A 62 9.15 -10.46 -4.18
N LEU A 63 9.67 -11.27 -3.27
CA LEU A 63 11.06 -11.71 -3.22
C LEU A 63 11.20 -13.02 -3.99
N ILE A 64 12.12 -13.07 -4.95
CA ILE A 64 12.47 -14.26 -5.73
C ILE A 64 13.90 -14.65 -5.42
N LEU A 65 14.08 -15.85 -4.90
CA LEU A 65 15.39 -16.44 -4.61
C LEU A 65 15.96 -17.18 -5.84
N ASP A 66 17.28 -17.36 -5.86
CA ASP A 66 17.99 -18.09 -6.95
C ASP A 66 17.47 -19.52 -7.18
N ASP A 67 16.95 -20.17 -6.13
CA ASP A 67 16.37 -21.52 -6.20
C ASP A 67 14.93 -21.53 -6.76
N GLY A 68 14.38 -20.36 -7.08
CA GLY A 68 13.03 -20.18 -7.60
C GLY A 68 11.96 -20.06 -6.50
N MET A 69 12.32 -20.10 -5.21
CA MET A 69 11.39 -19.84 -4.12
C MET A 69 10.89 -18.39 -4.19
N LYS A 70 9.57 -18.22 -3.99
CA LYS A 70 8.90 -16.92 -4.05
C LYS A 70 8.22 -16.60 -2.73
N ILE A 71 8.44 -15.40 -2.22
CA ILE A 71 7.86 -14.91 -0.97
C ILE A 71 7.17 -13.58 -1.27
N SER A 72 5.84 -13.56 -1.16
CA SER A 72 5.02 -12.38 -1.48
C SER A 72 4.59 -11.65 -0.20
N GLY A 73 4.52 -10.33 -0.28
CA GLY A 73 4.03 -9.46 0.78
C GLY A 73 5.11 -8.97 1.74
N TYR A 74 5.00 -7.71 2.17
CA TYR A 74 5.98 -7.05 3.03
C TYR A 74 6.25 -7.83 4.32
N VAL A 75 5.20 -8.22 5.05
CA VAL A 75 5.33 -8.91 6.34
C VAL A 75 6.09 -10.24 6.20
N ASN A 76 5.77 -11.01 5.15
CA ASN A 76 6.41 -12.30 4.90
C ASN A 76 7.88 -12.13 4.48
N ILE A 77 8.17 -11.14 3.64
CA ILE A 77 9.53 -10.84 3.20
C ILE A 77 10.39 -10.39 4.38
N VAL A 78 9.93 -9.44 5.19
CA VAL A 78 10.66 -8.97 6.39
C VAL A 78 10.91 -10.13 7.34
N HIS A 79 9.89 -10.91 7.67
CA HIS A 79 10.04 -12.06 8.57
C HIS A 79 11.03 -13.11 8.00
N PHE A 80 11.02 -13.33 6.68
CA PHE A 80 12.01 -14.19 6.03
C PHE A 80 13.43 -13.64 6.14
N LEU A 81 13.63 -12.34 5.88
CA LEU A 81 14.93 -11.69 5.99
C LEU A 81 15.46 -11.74 7.44
N GLU A 82 14.62 -11.41 8.42
CA GLU A 82 14.97 -11.47 9.84
C GLU A 82 15.30 -12.88 10.32
N ARG A 83 14.62 -13.90 9.80
CA ARG A 83 14.91 -15.31 10.11
C ARG A 83 16.25 -15.78 9.54
N ASN A 84 16.65 -15.27 8.38
CA ASN A 84 17.90 -15.64 7.71
C ASN A 84 19.09 -14.77 8.12
N ARG A 85 18.95 -13.96 9.18
CA ARG A 85 20.09 -13.27 9.78
C ARG A 85 21.14 -14.29 10.20
N HIS A 86 22.33 -14.19 9.62
CA HIS A 86 23.48 -14.98 10.06
C HIS A 86 23.76 -14.62 11.51
N THR A 87 23.52 -15.55 12.44
CA THR A 87 23.88 -15.36 13.84
C THR A 87 25.40 -15.40 13.94
N SER A 88 26.04 -14.23 13.86
CA SER A 88 27.35 -14.05 14.44
C SER A 88 27.21 -14.37 15.94
N THR A 89 27.89 -15.43 16.34
CA THR A 89 28.04 -15.88 17.72
C THR A 89 28.46 -14.72 18.62
N HIS A 90 27.71 -14.50 19.69
CA HIS A 90 28.07 -13.67 20.85
C HIS A 90 28.45 -12.22 20.55
N GLU A 91 27.52 -11.28 20.80
CA GLU A 91 27.69 -10.23 21.82
C GLU A 91 26.47 -9.29 21.82
N GLU A 92 25.98 -8.98 23.02
CA GLU A 92 24.99 -7.94 23.27
C GLU A 92 25.59 -6.57 22.94
N SER A 93 25.63 -6.19 21.67
CA SER A 93 26.04 -4.84 21.30
C SER A 93 24.88 -3.87 21.51
N LYS A 94 24.86 -3.24 22.70
CA LYS A 94 23.93 -2.20 23.14
C LYS A 94 24.12 -0.83 22.48
N ASN A 95 24.82 -0.75 21.34
CA ASN A 95 25.07 0.51 20.65
C ASN A 95 24.22 0.61 19.37
N ASP A 96 22.92 0.84 19.58
CA ASP A 96 21.93 0.98 18.52
C ASP A 96 21.95 2.43 17.97
N GLY A 97 22.96 2.74 17.16
CA GLY A 97 23.04 4.00 16.40
C GLY A 97 22.41 3.92 15.01
N GLY A 98 21.82 2.77 14.66
CA GLY A 98 21.14 2.54 13.38
C GLY A 98 19.71 3.07 13.38
N ILE A 99 19.17 3.29 12.18
CA ILE A 99 17.77 3.70 12.02
C ILE A 99 16.84 2.53 12.40
N LEU A 100 17.18 1.30 12.01
CA LEU A 100 16.38 0.08 12.25
C LEU A 100 16.91 -0.77 13.42
N ALA A 101 16.11 -0.96 14.47
CA ALA A 101 16.40 -1.87 15.58
C ALA A 101 16.13 -3.33 15.20
N SER A 102 16.96 -4.24 15.72
CA SER A 102 16.56 -5.64 15.83
C SER A 102 15.77 -5.86 17.12
N VAL A 103 14.55 -6.38 17.00
CA VAL A 103 13.70 -6.65 18.18
C VAL A 103 14.23 -7.87 18.96
N GLY A 104 14.20 -7.74 20.29
CA GLY A 104 14.55 -8.82 21.23
C GLY A 104 13.66 -10.06 21.04
N LYS A 105 14.13 -11.24 21.46
CA LYS A 105 13.39 -12.49 21.24
C LYS A 105 12.02 -12.50 21.90
N GLU A 106 11.87 -11.89 23.08
CA GLU A 106 10.57 -11.74 23.76
C GLU A 106 9.54 -10.91 22.97
N ASP A 107 10.01 -9.91 22.23
CA ASP A 107 9.16 -8.90 21.59
C ASP A 107 8.83 -9.22 20.14
N ARG A 108 9.47 -10.23 19.53
CA ARG A 108 9.21 -10.67 18.14
C ARG A 108 7.74 -11.00 17.87
N LEU A 109 7.08 -11.66 18.83
CA LEU A 109 5.67 -12.00 18.68
C LEU A 109 4.79 -10.74 18.66
N LEU A 110 5.13 -9.76 19.50
CA LEU A 110 4.41 -8.50 19.58
C LEU A 110 4.62 -7.66 18.31
N GLU A 111 5.85 -7.60 17.82
CA GLU A 111 6.19 -6.96 16.54
C GLU A 111 5.44 -7.61 15.38
N TYR A 112 5.45 -8.95 15.27
CA TYR A 112 4.73 -9.67 14.23
C TYR A 112 3.22 -9.42 14.31
N ALA A 113 2.66 -9.41 15.52
CA ALA A 113 1.25 -9.08 15.73
C ALA A 113 0.92 -7.65 15.28
N LEU A 114 1.81 -6.68 15.54
CA LEU A 114 1.67 -5.30 15.08
C LEU A 114 1.77 -5.18 13.56
N LEU A 115 2.74 -5.86 12.94
CA LEU A 115 2.88 -5.93 11.48
C LEU A 115 1.61 -6.47 10.82
N ASN A 116 1.13 -7.61 11.30
CA ASN A 116 -0.11 -8.21 10.80
C ASN A 116 -1.34 -7.33 11.06
N PHE A 117 -1.39 -6.63 12.20
CA PHE A 117 -2.47 -5.68 12.48
C PHE A 117 -2.47 -4.52 11.48
N ILE A 118 -1.31 -3.92 11.18
CA ILE A 118 -1.20 -2.85 10.17
C ILE A 118 -1.59 -3.39 8.79
N ASP A 119 -1.08 -4.55 8.42
CA ASP A 119 -1.32 -5.18 7.13
C ASP A 119 -2.81 -5.47 6.90
N VAL A 120 -3.50 -5.98 7.92
CA VAL A 120 -4.93 -6.32 7.80
C VAL A 120 -5.84 -5.11 7.99
N GLU A 121 -5.54 -4.19 8.90
CA GLU A 121 -6.45 -3.09 9.25
C GLU A 121 -6.10 -1.78 8.56
N MET A 122 -4.85 -1.34 8.63
CA MET A 122 -4.44 -0.04 8.07
C MET A 122 -4.31 -0.09 6.55
N SER A 123 -3.77 -1.17 5.98
CA SER A 123 -3.68 -1.30 4.51
C SER A 123 -5.08 -1.31 3.86
N LYS A 124 -6.09 -1.91 4.49
CA LYS A 124 -7.49 -1.82 4.02
C LYS A 124 -8.00 -0.38 3.96
N LEU A 125 -7.67 0.44 4.95
CA LEU A 125 -8.06 1.85 4.95
C LEU A 125 -7.32 2.64 3.85
N THR A 126 -6.05 2.31 3.60
CA THR A 126 -5.29 2.93 2.52
C THR A 126 -5.83 2.54 1.15
N ASP A 127 -6.18 1.27 0.94
CA ASP A 127 -6.82 0.79 -0.28
C ASP A 127 -8.16 1.48 -0.54
N TYR A 128 -8.95 1.71 0.52
CA TYR A 128 -10.17 2.51 0.42
C TYR A 128 -9.86 3.92 -0.12
N GLN A 129 -8.85 4.60 0.42
CA GLN A 129 -8.49 5.94 -0.05
C GLN A 129 -7.89 5.95 -1.46
N LEU A 130 -7.21 4.89 -1.88
CA LEU A 130 -6.62 4.79 -3.22
C LEU A 130 -7.66 4.49 -4.30
N TYR A 131 -8.58 3.56 -4.04
CA TYR A 131 -9.45 2.99 -5.08
C TYR A 131 -10.93 3.33 -4.93
N LEU A 132 -11.45 3.45 -3.70
CA LEU A 132 -12.88 3.66 -3.46
C LEU A 132 -13.24 5.14 -3.32
N ASN A 133 -12.31 5.96 -2.81
CA ASN A 133 -12.49 7.41 -2.82
C ASN A 133 -12.48 7.92 -4.27
N THR A 134 -13.64 8.39 -4.73
CA THR A 134 -13.88 8.84 -6.11
C THR A 134 -12.93 9.95 -6.54
N LYS A 135 -12.58 10.87 -5.65
CA LYS A 135 -11.65 11.97 -5.94
C LYS A 135 -10.24 11.43 -6.21
N ASN A 136 -9.72 10.65 -5.28
CA ASN A 136 -8.36 10.09 -5.39
C ASN A 136 -8.23 9.14 -6.58
N TYR A 137 -9.23 8.28 -6.79
CA TYR A 137 -9.20 7.30 -7.87
C TYR A 137 -9.19 7.97 -9.25
N ASN A 138 -10.04 8.97 -9.46
CA ASN A 138 -10.19 9.64 -10.75
C ASN A 138 -9.06 10.63 -11.06
N GLU A 139 -8.59 11.37 -10.05
CA GLU A 139 -7.54 12.38 -10.24
C GLU A 139 -6.15 11.74 -10.32
N TYR A 140 -5.90 10.72 -9.50
CA TYR A 140 -4.57 10.13 -9.29
C TYR A 140 -4.48 8.67 -9.75
N THR A 141 -5.16 7.75 -9.04
CA THR A 141 -4.87 6.30 -9.10
C THR A 141 -5.03 5.71 -10.50
N LYS A 142 -6.15 5.92 -11.18
CA LYS A 142 -6.40 5.32 -12.51
C LYS A 142 -5.40 5.78 -13.58
N LYS A 143 -4.91 7.01 -13.46
CA LYS A 143 -3.94 7.60 -14.41
C LYS A 143 -2.50 7.18 -14.10
N LEU A 144 -2.24 6.66 -12.91
CA LEU A 144 -0.90 6.23 -12.54
C LEU A 144 -0.52 4.91 -13.23
N PHE A 145 -1.48 4.00 -13.40
CA PHE A 145 -1.25 2.71 -14.05
C PHE A 145 -0.80 2.83 -15.50
N SER A 146 -1.20 3.89 -16.22
CA SER A 146 -0.71 4.12 -17.60
C SER A 146 0.79 4.44 -17.67
N LYS A 147 1.40 4.86 -16.55
CA LYS A 147 2.85 5.10 -16.45
C LYS A 147 3.63 3.88 -15.97
N LEU A 148 2.97 2.98 -15.25
CA LEU A 148 3.61 1.80 -14.63
C LEU A 148 3.50 0.56 -15.51
N LEU A 149 2.38 0.40 -16.20
CA LEU A 149 2.08 -0.77 -17.03
C LEU A 149 2.29 -0.49 -18.51
N TYR A 150 2.43 -1.56 -19.28
CA TYR A 150 2.47 -1.48 -20.74
C TYR A 150 1.06 -1.45 -21.35
N PHE A 151 0.94 -0.82 -22.51
CA PHE A 151 -0.27 -0.93 -23.33
C PHE A 151 -0.40 -2.38 -23.83
N PRO A 152 -1.58 -3.03 -23.78
CA PRO A 152 -2.92 -2.50 -23.47
C PRO A 152 -3.41 -2.67 -22.01
N MET A 153 -2.57 -3.08 -21.07
CA MET A 153 -2.98 -3.50 -19.71
C MET A 153 -3.41 -2.35 -18.76
N TRP A 154 -3.44 -1.10 -19.24
CA TRP A 154 -3.65 0.09 -18.40
C TRP A 154 -5.00 0.16 -17.68
N TYR A 155 -6.04 -0.44 -18.26
CA TYR A 155 -7.42 -0.24 -17.78
C TYR A 155 -7.90 -1.36 -16.86
N ASN A 156 -7.40 -2.59 -17.07
CA ASN A 156 -7.92 -3.76 -16.35
C ASN A 156 -7.41 -3.81 -14.90
N THR A 157 -6.12 -3.59 -14.68
CA THR A 157 -5.51 -3.64 -13.33
C THR A 157 -6.15 -2.67 -12.33
N PRO A 158 -6.35 -1.36 -12.61
CA PRO A 158 -7.01 -0.48 -11.65
C PRO A 158 -8.46 -0.87 -11.34
N LEU A 159 -9.19 -1.43 -12.30
CA LEU A 159 -10.56 -1.91 -12.09
C LEU A 159 -10.58 -3.15 -11.18
N GLN A 160 -9.68 -4.10 -11.42
CA GLN A 160 -9.55 -5.30 -10.59
C GLN A 160 -9.18 -4.93 -9.15
N LEU A 161 -8.19 -4.06 -8.95
CA LEU A 161 -7.79 -3.61 -7.62
C LEU A 161 -8.89 -2.83 -6.90
N ARG A 162 -9.69 -2.06 -7.64
CA ARG A 162 -10.87 -1.37 -7.09
C ARG A 162 -11.98 -2.34 -6.66
N SER A 163 -12.21 -3.42 -7.42
CA SER A 163 -13.14 -4.48 -7.03
C SER A 163 -12.66 -5.21 -5.77
N GLN A 164 -11.36 -5.55 -5.70
CA GLN A 164 -10.77 -6.18 -4.52
C GLN A 164 -10.84 -5.28 -3.28
N ALA A 165 -10.54 -3.99 -3.43
CA ALA A 165 -10.67 -3.02 -2.35
C ALA A 165 -12.12 -2.91 -1.87
N ARG A 166 -13.10 -3.00 -2.79
CA ARG A 166 -14.52 -3.03 -2.43
C ARG A 166 -14.83 -4.23 -1.56
N GLU A 167 -14.49 -5.44 -1.99
CA GLU A 167 -14.70 -6.67 -1.23
C GLU A 167 -14.06 -6.58 0.18
N ASN A 168 -12.82 -6.12 0.25
CA ASN A 168 -12.10 -5.99 1.53
C ASN A 168 -12.68 -4.93 2.47
N CYS A 169 -13.37 -3.91 1.95
CA CYS A 169 -13.91 -2.80 2.72
C CYS A 169 -15.44 -2.87 2.95
N GLN A 170 -16.14 -3.84 2.35
CA GLN A 170 -17.59 -4.01 2.49
C GLN A 170 -18.03 -4.08 3.96
N ASP A 171 -17.29 -4.82 4.78
CA ASP A 171 -17.59 -5.01 6.20
C ASP A 171 -17.44 -3.73 7.04
N ILE A 172 -16.67 -2.75 6.55
CA ILE A 172 -16.24 -1.57 7.33
C ILE A 172 -17.05 -0.33 6.95
N ILE A 173 -17.29 -0.12 5.66
CA ILE A 173 -17.83 1.14 5.12
C ILE A 173 -19.21 0.91 4.45
N GLY A 174 -19.67 -0.34 4.40
CA GLY A 174 -20.92 -0.73 3.75
C GLY A 174 -20.75 -0.88 2.23
N SER A 175 -21.76 -1.44 1.57
CA SER A 175 -21.78 -1.63 0.12
C SER A 175 -21.82 -0.27 -0.60
N ILE A 176 -20.67 0.18 -1.09
CA ILE A 176 -20.57 1.37 -1.93
C ILE A 176 -20.98 0.97 -3.34
N ILE A 177 -22.19 1.38 -3.75
CA ILE A 177 -22.62 1.32 -5.15
C ILE A 177 -21.88 2.45 -5.87
N LEU A 178 -21.00 2.07 -6.80
CA LEU A 178 -20.21 3.01 -7.61
C LEU A 178 -20.78 3.11 -9.02
N GLU A 179 -20.39 4.18 -9.73
CA GLU A 179 -20.95 4.49 -11.05
C GLU A 179 -20.69 3.42 -12.13
N ASP A 180 -19.68 2.56 -11.92
CA ASP A 180 -19.29 1.51 -12.85
C ASP A 180 -19.98 0.16 -12.56
N ASP A 181 -20.89 0.11 -11.58
CA ASP A 181 -21.60 -1.12 -11.23
C ASP A 181 -22.74 -1.40 -12.21
N GLU A 182 -22.89 -2.65 -12.64
CA GLU A 182 -24.01 -3.08 -13.50
C GLU A 182 -25.36 -2.72 -12.87
N GLU A 183 -25.48 -2.82 -11.54
CA GLU A 183 -26.67 -2.39 -10.79
C GLU A 183 -26.90 -0.88 -10.85
N PHE A 184 -25.84 -0.07 -10.96
CA PHE A 184 -25.92 1.38 -11.17
C PHE A 184 -26.26 1.74 -12.63
N GLU A 185 -25.67 1.04 -13.61
CA GLU A 185 -25.99 1.18 -15.03
C GLU A 185 -27.45 0.78 -15.31
N GLU A 186 -27.93 -0.34 -14.75
CA GLU A 186 -29.30 -0.81 -14.89
C GLU A 186 -30.30 0.13 -14.22
N SER A 187 -30.01 0.63 -13.00
CA SER A 187 -30.86 1.61 -12.34
C SER A 187 -30.91 2.94 -13.09
N LYS A 188 -29.78 3.43 -13.63
CA LYS A 188 -29.76 4.59 -14.55
C LYS A 188 -30.53 4.33 -15.83
N ALA A 189 -30.43 3.15 -16.43
CA ALA A 189 -31.12 2.80 -17.66
C ALA A 189 -32.65 2.75 -17.44
N LEU A 190 -33.09 2.16 -16.32
CA LEU A 190 -34.51 2.10 -15.95
C LEU A 190 -35.07 3.49 -15.60
N GLU A 191 -34.31 4.31 -14.86
CA GLU A 191 -34.69 5.68 -14.53
C GLU A 191 -34.71 6.59 -15.76
N SER A 192 -33.70 6.52 -16.63
CA SER A 192 -33.63 7.33 -17.86
C SER A 192 -34.74 6.98 -18.86
N ALA A 193 -35.13 5.70 -18.95
CA ALA A 193 -36.31 5.28 -19.71
C ALA A 193 -37.61 5.87 -19.15
N SER A 194 -37.75 5.99 -17.83
CA SER A 194 -38.91 6.66 -17.20
C SER A 194 -38.90 8.20 -17.35
N GLN A 195 -37.70 8.79 -17.45
CA GLN A 195 -37.48 10.24 -17.50
C GLN A 195 -37.58 10.85 -18.90
N LEU A 196 -37.41 10.05 -19.96
CA LEU A 196 -37.56 10.50 -21.34
C LEU A 196 -38.98 11.05 -21.63
N ALA A 197 -39.94 10.79 -20.74
CA ALA A 197 -41.31 11.28 -20.77
C ALA A 197 -41.57 12.58 -19.96
N GLN A 198 -40.59 13.13 -19.24
CA GLN A 198 -40.78 14.27 -18.32
C GLN A 198 -40.01 15.54 -18.76
N SER A 199 -40.43 16.71 -18.23
CA SER A 199 -39.93 18.02 -18.69
C SER A 199 -38.42 18.23 -18.42
N LYS A 200 -37.79 19.12 -19.21
CA LYS A 200 -36.38 19.51 -19.02
C LYS A 200 -36.07 20.03 -17.61
N THR A 201 -37.05 20.65 -16.94
CA THR A 201 -36.88 21.16 -15.57
C THR A 201 -36.87 20.02 -14.53
N PHE A 202 -37.67 18.97 -14.73
CA PHE A 202 -37.64 17.78 -13.87
C PHE A 202 -36.32 17.01 -14.01
N LYS A 203 -35.78 16.90 -15.24
CA LYS A 203 -34.47 16.26 -15.46
C LYS A 203 -33.35 16.94 -14.66
N ILE A 204 -33.28 18.27 -14.71
CA ILE A 204 -32.27 19.04 -13.96
C ILE A 204 -32.46 18.88 -12.44
N ALA A 205 -33.70 18.97 -11.96
CA ALA A 205 -33.99 18.81 -10.53
C ALA A 205 -33.66 17.40 -10.02
N HIS A 206 -33.92 16.38 -10.83
CA HIS A 206 -33.60 15.00 -10.50
C HIS A 206 -32.09 14.73 -10.49
N GLU A 207 -31.34 15.22 -11.48
CA GLU A 207 -29.87 15.16 -11.48
C GLU A 207 -29.29 15.82 -10.22
N ASN A 208 -29.83 16.96 -9.79
CA ASN A 208 -29.41 17.62 -8.55
C ASN A 208 -29.76 16.77 -7.31
N ASN A 209 -30.91 16.11 -7.28
CA ASN A 209 -31.29 15.23 -6.18
C ASN A 209 -30.39 13.99 -6.08
N ILE A 210 -30.02 13.37 -7.21
CA ILE A 210 -29.07 12.26 -7.23
C ILE A 210 -27.71 12.73 -6.71
N LYS A 211 -27.21 13.87 -7.19
CA LYS A 211 -25.93 14.44 -6.72
C LYS A 211 -25.95 14.71 -5.22
N ASN A 212 -26.99 15.38 -4.72
CA ASN A 212 -27.14 15.64 -3.28
C ASN A 212 -27.19 14.33 -2.46
N LYS A 213 -27.86 13.30 -2.97
CA LYS A 213 -27.91 11.98 -2.31
C LYS A 213 -26.53 11.32 -2.29
N GLN A 214 -25.79 11.37 -3.40
CA GLN A 214 -24.43 10.85 -3.51
C GLN A 214 -23.47 11.61 -2.58
N ASP A 215 -23.56 12.94 -2.51
CA ASP A 215 -22.73 13.76 -1.64
C ASP A 215 -22.97 13.43 -0.16
N LEU A 216 -24.23 13.30 0.26
CA LEU A 216 -24.57 12.89 1.63
C LEU A 216 -24.07 11.48 1.95
N GLN A 217 -24.16 10.57 0.98
CA GLN A 217 -23.67 9.20 1.11
C GLN A 217 -22.14 9.17 1.21
N GLN A 218 -21.44 10.00 0.44
CA GLN A 218 -20.00 10.15 0.51
C GLN A 218 -19.56 10.70 1.87
N VAL A 219 -20.24 11.74 2.38
CA VAL A 219 -19.95 12.29 3.72
C VAL A 219 -20.17 11.24 4.81
N LYS A 220 -21.22 10.41 4.69
CA LYS A 220 -21.44 9.28 5.62
C LYS A 220 -20.27 8.30 5.59
N PHE A 221 -19.80 7.90 4.41
CA PHE A 221 -18.67 6.97 4.28
C PHE A 221 -17.37 7.57 4.78
N ASP A 222 -17.14 8.85 4.51
CA ASP A 222 -15.98 9.59 5.02
C ASP A 222 -15.96 9.62 6.56
N LEU A 223 -17.12 9.83 7.20
CA LEU A 223 -17.21 9.81 8.66
C LEU A 223 -16.96 8.41 9.24
N GLN A 224 -17.47 7.36 8.59
CA GLN A 224 -17.19 5.98 9.01
C GLN A 224 -15.71 5.62 8.87
N PHE A 225 -15.11 6.02 7.74
CA PHE A 225 -13.69 5.87 7.48
C PHE A 225 -12.85 6.58 8.55
N ASP A 226 -13.12 7.87 8.82
CA ASP A 226 -12.36 8.66 9.78
C ASP A 226 -12.43 8.07 11.19
N ASN A 227 -13.62 7.61 11.61
CA ASN A 227 -13.79 6.94 12.90
C ASN A 227 -13.01 5.62 12.98
N ARG A 228 -12.93 4.85 11.89
CA ARG A 228 -12.15 3.60 11.87
C ARG A 228 -10.66 3.89 11.88
N LEU A 229 -10.20 4.84 11.07
CA LEU A 229 -8.80 5.27 11.03
C LEU A 229 -8.32 5.73 12.41
N GLN A 230 -9.12 6.56 13.08
CA GLN A 230 -8.84 7.00 14.44
C GLN A 230 -8.68 5.83 15.41
N LYS A 231 -9.60 4.86 15.37
CA LYS A 231 -9.54 3.66 16.24
C LYS A 231 -8.29 2.83 15.95
N CYS A 232 -7.98 2.59 14.68
CA CYS A 232 -6.83 1.78 14.28
C CYS A 232 -5.51 2.42 14.73
N ILE A 233 -5.33 3.73 14.48
CA ILE A 233 -4.13 4.45 14.91
C ILE A 233 -4.02 4.45 16.44
N LYS A 234 -5.12 4.67 17.17
CA LYS A 234 -5.10 4.65 18.64
C LYS A 234 -4.71 3.27 19.17
N SER A 235 -5.32 2.20 18.67
CA SER A 235 -4.98 0.82 19.05
C SER A 235 -3.51 0.49 18.75
N TRP A 236 -3.01 0.92 17.59
CA TRP A 236 -1.61 0.72 17.24
C TRP A 236 -0.66 1.48 18.17
N LEU A 237 -0.93 2.77 18.44
CA LEU A 237 -0.10 3.58 19.34
C LEU A 237 -0.07 3.02 20.76
N ASP A 238 -1.19 2.53 21.27
CA ASP A 238 -1.28 1.99 22.63
C ASP A 238 -0.49 0.68 22.79
N VAL A 239 -0.43 -0.14 21.74
CA VAL A 239 0.38 -1.37 21.74
C VAL A 239 1.85 -1.06 21.44
N ARG A 240 2.14 -0.14 20.52
CA ARG A 240 3.51 0.26 20.14
C ARG A 240 4.30 0.87 21.31
N LYS A 241 3.62 1.55 22.24
CA LYS A 241 4.22 2.09 23.49
C LYS A 241 4.83 1.02 24.39
N LYS A 242 4.44 -0.25 24.23
CA LYS A 242 4.95 -1.39 25.03
C LYS A 242 6.30 -1.89 24.53
N LEU A 243 6.65 -1.57 23.28
CA LEU A 243 7.98 -1.81 22.71
C LEU A 243 8.89 -0.61 23.02
N ASP A 244 10.20 -0.81 22.94
CA ASP A 244 11.18 0.26 23.14
C ASP A 244 10.91 1.45 22.19
N GLN A 245 10.76 2.63 22.79
CA GLN A 245 10.18 3.81 22.14
C GLN A 245 11.12 4.62 21.23
N PRO A 246 12.47 4.61 21.37
CA PRO A 246 13.28 5.49 20.55
C PRO A 246 13.65 4.90 19.17
N VAL A 247 13.54 3.59 18.97
CA VAL A 247 14.07 2.95 17.76
C VAL A 247 12.98 2.64 16.73
N ILE A 248 13.28 2.82 15.44
CA ILE A 248 12.36 2.46 14.35
C ILE A 248 12.43 0.95 14.18
N VAL A 249 11.26 0.32 14.20
CA VAL A 249 11.08 -1.12 14.02
C VAL A 249 10.46 -1.38 12.64
N SER A 250 10.55 -2.61 12.14
CA SER A 250 9.96 -3.03 10.86
C SER A 250 8.45 -2.74 10.78
N CYS A 251 7.75 -2.68 11.92
CA CYS A 251 6.35 -2.28 11.98
C CYS A 251 6.12 -0.79 11.73
N ASP A 252 7.07 0.06 12.12
CA ASP A 252 6.94 1.52 12.01
C ASP A 252 7.05 1.96 10.56
N THR A 253 7.91 1.33 9.76
CA THR A 253 8.04 1.63 8.31
C THR A 253 6.74 1.35 7.56
N LEU A 254 6.05 0.24 7.84
CA LEU A 254 4.76 -0.07 7.24
C LEU A 254 3.65 0.89 7.69
N PHE A 255 3.64 1.26 8.97
CA PHE A 255 2.71 2.25 9.50
C PHE A 255 2.93 3.63 8.85
N TYR A 256 4.19 4.07 8.77
CA TYR A 256 4.58 5.33 8.15
C TYR A 256 4.28 5.33 6.64
N ALA A 257 4.44 4.21 5.94
CA ALA A 257 4.13 4.11 4.52
C ALA A 257 2.63 4.29 4.26
N ASN A 258 1.78 3.68 5.09
CA ASN A 258 0.32 3.87 5.04
C ASN A 258 -0.05 5.35 5.20
N LEU A 259 0.52 6.00 6.22
CA LEU A 259 0.23 7.40 6.50
C LEU A 259 0.77 8.33 5.39
N TYR A 260 1.96 8.06 4.88
CA TYR A 260 2.58 8.79 3.78
C TYR A 260 1.70 8.76 2.53
N ILE A 261 1.17 7.59 2.15
CA ILE A 261 0.28 7.49 0.99
C ILE A 261 -1.02 8.26 1.25
N GLN A 262 -1.68 8.04 2.39
CA GLN A 262 -2.93 8.73 2.69
C GLN A 262 -2.80 10.26 2.71
N LEU A 263 -1.67 10.78 3.19
CA LEU A 263 -1.40 12.22 3.28
C LEU A 263 -1.04 12.86 1.93
N ASN A 264 -0.41 12.11 1.02
CA ASN A 264 0.02 12.63 -0.29
C ASN A 264 -1.04 12.48 -1.40
N LEU A 265 -2.16 11.82 -1.13
CA LEU A 265 -3.27 11.76 -2.06
C LEU A 265 -4.00 13.11 -2.18
N PRO A 266 -4.75 13.37 -3.28
CA PRO A 266 -5.51 14.61 -3.45
C PRO A 266 -6.52 14.93 -2.33
N GLY A 267 -7.01 13.90 -1.63
CA GLY A 267 -7.85 14.00 -0.43
C GLY A 267 -7.08 14.06 0.91
N GLY A 268 -5.75 13.99 0.90
CA GLY A 268 -4.93 13.80 2.09
C GLY A 268 -4.96 14.96 3.09
N ASN A 269 -5.18 16.19 2.63
CA ASN A 269 -5.32 17.35 3.53
C ASN A 269 -6.49 17.20 4.51
N ARG A 270 -7.58 16.53 4.09
CA ARG A 270 -8.72 16.23 4.99
C ARG A 270 -8.27 15.32 6.11
N ILE A 271 -7.57 14.23 5.77
CA ILE A 271 -7.06 13.26 6.73
C ILE A 271 -6.10 13.93 7.70
N ARG A 272 -5.17 14.77 7.19
CA ARG A 272 -4.25 15.54 8.01
C ARG A 272 -4.97 16.38 9.07
N SER A 273 -5.97 17.17 8.65
CA SER A 273 -6.74 18.02 9.57
C SER A 273 -7.47 17.21 10.65
N LYS A 274 -7.98 16.03 10.30
CA LYS A 274 -8.68 15.15 11.25
C LYS A 274 -7.72 14.50 12.24
N LEU A 275 -6.54 14.10 11.78
CA LEU A 275 -5.49 13.56 12.64
C LEU A 275 -4.95 14.62 13.61
N GLU A 276 -4.77 15.87 13.15
CA GLU A 276 -4.37 16.99 14.00
C GLU A 276 -5.41 17.29 15.10
N GLN A 277 -6.70 17.22 14.77
CA GLN A 277 -7.79 17.37 15.75
C GLN A 277 -7.79 16.27 16.83
N THR A 278 -7.35 15.07 16.48
CA THR A 278 -7.49 13.89 17.35
C THR A 278 -6.24 13.61 18.18
N PHE A 279 -5.08 13.62 17.54
CA PHE A 279 -3.79 13.24 18.13
C PHE A 279 -2.89 14.46 18.41
N GLY A 280 -3.30 15.66 17.98
CA GLY A 280 -2.53 16.89 18.11
C GLY A 280 -1.55 17.11 16.94
N GLY A 281 -1.26 18.38 16.66
CA GLY A 281 -0.34 18.76 15.58
C GLY A 281 1.11 18.32 15.82
N GLU A 282 1.53 18.18 17.07
CA GLU A 282 2.89 17.72 17.42
C GLU A 282 3.13 16.28 16.95
N PHE A 283 2.15 15.39 17.15
CA PHE A 283 2.24 14.00 16.70
C PHE A 283 2.33 13.91 15.18
N VAL A 284 1.48 14.65 14.47
CA VAL A 284 1.44 14.67 13.00
C VAL A 284 2.76 15.22 12.45
N ASN A 285 3.28 16.31 13.01
CA ASN A 285 4.54 16.89 12.57
C ASN A 285 5.74 15.98 12.86
N ASN A 286 5.80 15.34 14.04
CA ASN A 286 6.86 14.37 14.35
C ASN A 286 6.81 13.18 13.38
N THR A 287 5.61 12.66 13.11
CA THR A 287 5.43 11.55 12.16
C THR A 287 5.84 11.94 10.74
N SER A 288 5.42 13.12 10.26
CA SER A 288 5.84 13.65 8.97
C SER A 288 7.36 13.85 8.90
N ASN A 289 8.00 14.37 9.95
CA ASN A 289 9.45 14.54 9.98
C ASN A 289 10.18 13.19 9.92
N LYS A 290 9.66 12.14 10.56
CA LYS A 290 10.20 10.78 10.45
C LYS A 290 10.04 10.21 9.05
N ILE A 291 8.88 10.41 8.44
CA ILE A 291 8.62 10.02 7.05
C ILE A 291 9.57 10.74 6.10
N ASP A 292 9.75 12.05 6.24
CA ASP A 292 10.65 12.83 5.39
C ASP A 292 12.10 12.36 5.50
N LYS A 293 12.55 11.94 6.70
CA LYS A 293 13.86 11.31 6.89
C LYS A 293 13.99 9.98 6.13
N LEU A 294 12.95 9.15 6.15
CA LEU A 294 12.94 7.88 5.40
C LEU A 294 12.92 8.13 3.89
N VAL A 295 12.15 9.11 3.42
CA VAL A 295 12.08 9.47 1.99
C VAL A 295 13.40 10.07 1.48
N GLN A 296 14.15 10.75 2.34
CA GLN A 296 15.46 11.34 2.03
C GLN A 296 16.63 10.37 2.21
N GLY A 297 16.38 9.12 2.62
CA GLY A 297 17.42 8.08 2.71
C GLY A 297 18.23 8.00 1.41
N SER A 298 19.56 7.88 1.52
CA SER A 298 20.39 7.83 0.31
C SER A 298 20.21 6.49 -0.40
N ALA A 299 20.04 6.54 -1.71
CA ALA A 299 19.93 5.36 -2.56
C ALA A 299 21.25 4.55 -2.64
N ASP A 300 22.30 4.95 -1.92
CA ASP A 300 23.65 4.39 -2.02
C ASP A 300 23.72 2.94 -1.51
N ASN A 301 22.77 2.50 -0.68
CA ASN A 301 22.69 1.12 -0.21
C ASN A 301 21.88 0.20 -1.12
N LEU A 302 21.26 0.74 -2.18
CA LEU A 302 20.37 -0.04 -3.04
C LEU A 302 21.07 -0.51 -4.30
N GLU A 303 21.27 -1.82 -4.41
CA GLU A 303 21.55 -2.47 -5.70
C GLU A 303 20.27 -2.52 -6.54
N GLN A 304 19.97 -1.41 -7.23
CA GLN A 304 18.85 -1.36 -8.18
C GLN A 304 19.26 -1.93 -9.54
N ARG A 305 18.36 -2.67 -10.18
CA ARG A 305 18.51 -3.12 -11.56
C ARG A 305 17.22 -2.95 -12.35
N ASP A 306 17.37 -2.84 -13.66
CA ASP A 306 16.24 -2.88 -14.57
C ASP A 306 15.64 -4.29 -14.66
N ALA A 307 14.34 -4.33 -14.95
CA ALA A 307 13.62 -5.57 -15.20
C ALA A 307 14.10 -6.23 -16.50
N ARG A 308 14.49 -7.50 -16.41
CA ARG A 308 14.87 -8.30 -17.58
C ARG A 308 13.63 -8.59 -18.42
N PHE A 309 13.82 -8.96 -19.69
CA PHE A 309 12.71 -9.22 -20.61
C PHE A 309 11.66 -10.22 -20.09
N LYS A 310 12.09 -11.26 -19.36
CA LYS A 310 11.19 -12.26 -18.73
C LYS A 310 10.40 -11.72 -17.54
N GLU A 311 10.87 -10.64 -16.94
CA GLU A 311 10.31 -10.01 -15.74
C GLU A 311 9.38 -8.85 -16.10
N GLN A 312 9.52 -8.30 -17.31
CA GLN A 312 8.69 -7.21 -17.81
C GLN A 312 7.24 -7.67 -18.06
N GLY A 313 6.28 -6.81 -17.74
CA GLY A 313 4.86 -6.98 -18.05
C GLY A 313 4.50 -6.61 -19.49
N ASN A 314 5.34 -6.98 -20.46
CA ASN A 314 5.09 -6.71 -21.88
C ASN A 314 4.00 -7.64 -22.42
N VAL A 315 3.33 -7.24 -23.51
CA VAL A 315 2.26 -8.03 -24.14
C VAL A 315 2.66 -9.49 -24.38
N VAL A 316 3.84 -9.72 -24.94
CA VAL A 316 4.35 -11.08 -25.24
C VAL A 316 4.54 -11.89 -23.96
N MET A 317 5.13 -11.29 -22.93
CA MET A 317 5.46 -12.00 -21.69
C MET A 317 4.23 -12.24 -20.83
N THR A 318 3.28 -11.29 -20.80
CA THR A 318 1.98 -11.46 -20.14
C THR A 318 1.16 -12.56 -20.81
N LEU A 319 1.14 -12.65 -22.15
CA LEU A 319 0.46 -13.75 -22.85
C LEU A 319 1.13 -15.10 -22.57
N TYR A 320 2.47 -15.14 -22.52
CA TYR A 320 3.21 -16.33 -22.13
C TYR A 320 2.85 -16.77 -20.70
N ASN A 321 2.90 -15.85 -19.74
CA ASN A 321 2.55 -16.12 -18.34
C ASN A 321 1.09 -16.57 -18.20
N LEU A 322 0.18 -15.96 -18.95
CA LEU A 322 -1.22 -16.35 -18.99
C LEU A 322 -1.37 -17.78 -19.52
N ALA A 323 -0.69 -18.14 -20.61
CA ALA A 323 -0.71 -19.50 -21.13
C ALA A 323 -0.14 -20.51 -20.11
N CYS A 324 0.99 -20.19 -19.46
CA CYS A 324 1.59 -21.04 -18.43
C CYS A 324 0.69 -21.24 -17.19
N LYS A 325 -0.27 -20.35 -16.91
CA LYS A 325 -1.23 -20.54 -15.82
C LYS A 325 -2.29 -21.62 -16.13
N TYR A 326 -2.49 -21.94 -17.42
CA TYR A 326 -3.55 -22.87 -17.88
C TYR A 326 -3.01 -24.13 -18.57
N ILE A 327 -1.69 -24.29 -18.68
CA ILE A 327 -0.99 -25.47 -19.25
C ILE A 327 -0.37 -26.26 -18.11
#